data_AF-A0A556P6K7-F1
#
_entry.id   AF-A0A556P6K7-F1
#
_cell.length_a   1.000
_cell.length_b   1.000
_cell.length_c   1.000
_cell.angle_alpha   90.00
_cell.angle_beta   90.00
_cell.angle_gamma   90.00
#
_symmetry.space_group_name_H-M   'P 1'
#
loop_
_entity.id
_entity.type
_entity.pdbx_description
1 polymer ?
#
loop_
_entity_poly.entity_id
_entity_poly.type
_entity_poly.pdbx_seq_one_letter_code
_entity_poly.pdbx_strand_id
1 'polypeptide(L)'
;MKQYQFNDVVYMKKQNAIQVENSEKESVGSIKKADISGCEKRSVVSFTAHKGSKIKIGIKKRNIMNLLVATYIIKTEEKTYFLKDKPGNSLLYFCVVGNIDGQEIRIEENWNSDIEVKIDHIQIATIKTDEFTYKTTILTEDSIFESSLLFAVTILMYFMYKIYKNESEFIEGILFD
;
A
#
# COMPACT_ATOMS: atom_id res chain seq x y z
N MET A 1 3.98 20.25 -3.26
CA MET A 1 3.25 18.98 -3.05
C MET A 1 2.56 18.59 -4.35
N LYS A 2 2.78 17.36 -4.81
CA LYS A 2 2.11 16.77 -5.97
C LYS A 2 0.86 16.03 -5.52
N GLN A 3 -0.13 15.96 -6.39
CA GLN A 3 -1.36 15.22 -6.17
C GLN A 3 -1.57 14.19 -7.26
N TYR A 4 -1.91 12.98 -6.84
CA TYR A 4 -2.29 11.88 -7.69
C TYR A 4 -3.63 11.31 -7.26
N GLN A 5 -4.30 10.63 -8.17
CA GLN A 5 -5.57 10.00 -7.89
C GLN A 5 -5.77 8.72 -8.68
N PHE A 6 -6.59 7.84 -8.14
CA PHE A 6 -7.13 6.70 -8.87
C PHE A 6 -8.47 6.29 -8.28
N ASN A 7 -9.32 5.68 -9.11
CA ASN A 7 -10.58 5.11 -8.65
C ASN A 7 -10.40 3.62 -8.41
N ASP A 8 -10.48 3.21 -7.14
CA ASP A 8 -10.49 1.79 -6.78
C ASP A 8 -11.90 1.24 -6.96
N VAL A 9 -12.31 1.06 -8.22
CA VAL A 9 -13.63 0.53 -8.58
C VAL A 9 -13.68 -0.97 -8.22
N VAL A 10 -13.78 -1.22 -6.91
CA VAL A 10 -14.03 -2.49 -6.24
C VAL A 10 -12.87 -3.49 -6.32
N TYR A 11 -11.65 -3.14 -5.90
CA TYR A 11 -10.48 -4.04 -5.72
C TYR A 11 -10.28 -5.06 -6.87
N MET A 12 -10.58 -4.59 -8.08
CA MET A 12 -10.57 -5.24 -9.39
C MET A 12 -11.57 -6.40 -9.61
N LYS A 13 -12.86 -6.06 -9.81
CA LYS A 13 -13.90 -6.95 -10.38
C LYS A 13 -14.36 -6.60 -11.82
N LYS A 14 -14.00 -5.44 -12.40
CA LYS A 14 -14.40 -5.06 -13.78
C LYS A 14 -13.27 -4.62 -14.73
N GLN A 15 -12.10 -4.22 -14.20
CA GLN A 15 -10.97 -3.75 -15.02
C GLN A 15 -9.69 -4.52 -14.65
N ASN A 16 -8.89 -4.84 -15.67
CA ASN A 16 -7.62 -5.56 -15.51
C ASN A 16 -6.49 -4.67 -14.98
N ALA A 17 -6.71 -3.35 -14.90
CA ALA A 17 -5.76 -2.36 -14.44
C ALA A 17 -6.48 -1.12 -13.91
N ILE A 18 -5.90 -0.46 -12.92
CA ILE A 18 -6.32 0.86 -12.42
C ILE A 18 -5.27 1.87 -12.91
N GLN A 19 -5.70 2.97 -13.53
CA GLN A 19 -4.80 4.05 -13.92
C GLN A 19 -4.57 5.00 -12.74
N VAL A 20 -3.32 5.43 -12.57
CA VAL A 20 -2.96 6.48 -11.61
C VAL A 20 -2.75 7.75 -12.41
N GLU A 21 -3.46 8.81 -12.03
CA GLU A 21 -3.47 10.09 -12.74
C GLU A 21 -2.86 11.19 -11.87
N ASN A 22 -2.18 12.15 -12.47
CA ASN A 22 -1.76 13.39 -11.81
C ASN A 22 -2.90 14.43 -11.77
N SER A 23 -2.62 15.63 -11.27
CA SER A 23 -3.58 16.74 -11.22
C SER A 23 -4.07 17.22 -12.60
N GLU A 24 -3.29 16.99 -13.65
CA GLU A 24 -3.63 17.33 -15.03
C GLU A 24 -4.42 16.21 -15.74
N LYS A 25 -4.78 15.15 -15.01
CA LYS A 25 -5.43 13.93 -15.51
C LYS A 25 -4.58 13.12 -16.50
N GLU A 26 -3.27 13.35 -16.49
CA GLU A 26 -2.35 12.51 -17.24
C GLU A 26 -2.06 11.24 -16.45
N SER A 27 -2.10 10.08 -17.12
CA SER A 27 -1.70 8.84 -16.49
C SER A 27 -0.18 8.83 -16.25
N VAL A 28 0.23 8.42 -15.06
CA VAL A 28 1.64 8.27 -14.64
C VAL A 28 2.04 6.81 -14.49
N GLY A 29 1.08 5.89 -14.57
CA GLY A 29 1.30 4.46 -14.46
C GLY A 29 0.02 3.69 -14.21
N SER A 30 0.16 2.37 -14.03
CA SER A 30 -0.98 1.49 -13.80
C SER A 30 -0.74 0.50 -12.68
N ILE A 31 -1.80 0.21 -11.94
CA ILE A 31 -1.86 -0.79 -10.87
C ILE A 31 -2.56 -2.03 -11.42
N LYS A 32 -2.04 -3.23 -11.14
CA LYS A 32 -2.60 -4.51 -11.59
C LYS A 32 -2.48 -5.57 -10.50
N LYS A 33 -3.36 -6.57 -10.51
CA LYS A 33 -3.11 -7.82 -9.77
C LYS A 33 -1.82 -8.45 -10.30
N ALA A 34 -1.10 -9.08 -9.39
CA ALA A 34 0.15 -9.76 -9.71
C ALA A 34 0.30 -11.01 -8.86
N ASP A 35 1.46 -11.66 -8.98
CA ASP A 35 1.87 -12.78 -8.16
C ASP A 35 3.34 -12.63 -7.75
N ILE A 36 3.61 -13.08 -6.52
CA ILE A 36 4.91 -13.32 -5.92
C ILE A 36 4.83 -14.69 -5.25
N SER A 37 5.75 -15.60 -5.58
CA SER A 37 5.80 -16.92 -4.94
C SER A 37 6.03 -16.76 -3.44
N GLY A 38 5.27 -17.51 -2.63
CA GLY A 38 5.32 -17.43 -1.16
C GLY A 38 4.44 -16.34 -0.54
N CYS A 39 3.69 -15.57 -1.33
CA CYS A 39 2.67 -14.64 -0.84
C CYS A 39 1.27 -15.28 -0.79
N GLU A 40 0.39 -14.68 0.02
CA GLU A 40 -1.01 -15.04 0.12
C GLU A 40 -1.75 -14.78 -1.19
N LYS A 41 -2.67 -15.69 -1.54
CA LYS A 41 -3.45 -15.56 -2.79
C LYS A 41 -4.23 -14.24 -2.76
N ARG A 42 -4.24 -13.53 -3.89
CA ARG A 42 -4.95 -12.24 -4.06
C ARG A 42 -4.45 -11.07 -3.20
N SER A 43 -3.38 -11.27 -2.43
CA SER A 43 -2.74 -10.16 -1.69
C SER A 43 -1.76 -9.37 -2.53
N VAL A 44 -1.39 -9.86 -3.72
CA VAL A 44 -0.29 -9.29 -4.50
C VAL A 44 -0.81 -8.32 -5.54
N VAL A 45 -0.31 -7.09 -5.48
CA VAL A 45 -0.56 -6.03 -6.46
C VAL A 45 0.75 -5.47 -6.98
N SER A 46 0.71 -4.86 -8.16
CA SER A 46 1.88 -4.26 -8.79
C SER A 46 1.58 -2.91 -9.37
N PHE A 47 2.55 -2.00 -9.28
CA PHE A 47 2.54 -0.72 -9.96
C PHE A 47 3.60 -0.76 -11.08
N THR A 48 3.24 -0.23 -12.24
CA THR A 48 4.17 -0.03 -13.36
C THR A 48 4.07 1.43 -13.78
N ALA A 49 5.13 2.20 -13.48
CA ALA A 49 5.25 3.58 -13.93
C ALA A 49 5.36 3.61 -15.46
N HIS A 50 4.95 4.71 -16.10
CA HIS A 50 5.17 4.90 -17.54
C HIS A 50 6.66 4.93 -17.90
N LYS A 51 7.47 5.52 -17.02
CA LYS A 51 8.92 5.61 -17.14
C LYS A 51 9.53 5.02 -15.87
N GLY A 52 9.73 3.71 -15.83
CA GLY A 52 10.36 3.05 -14.68
C GLY A 52 10.07 1.56 -14.60
N SER A 53 10.63 0.93 -13.57
CA SER A 53 10.49 -0.51 -13.36
C SER A 53 9.14 -0.87 -12.72
N LYS A 54 8.73 -2.12 -12.92
CA LYS A 54 7.57 -2.69 -12.27
C LYS A 54 7.90 -3.08 -10.83
N ILE A 55 7.09 -2.61 -9.89
CA ILE A 55 7.23 -2.92 -8.47
C ILE A 55 6.01 -3.72 -8.04
N LYS A 56 6.24 -4.77 -7.26
CA LYS A 56 5.17 -5.61 -6.70
C LYS A 56 5.22 -5.54 -5.19
N ILE A 57 4.06 -5.60 -4.55
CA ILE A 57 3.94 -5.86 -3.11
C ILE A 57 2.93 -6.98 -2.88
N GLY A 58 3.12 -7.75 -1.82
CA GLY A 58 2.08 -8.64 -1.31
C GLY A 58 2.37 -9.12 0.10
N ILE A 59 1.41 -9.80 0.70
CA ILE A 59 1.51 -10.31 2.05
C ILE A 59 2.15 -11.70 1.99
N LYS A 60 3.25 -11.90 2.72
CA LYS A 60 3.90 -13.20 2.86
C LYS A 60 2.91 -14.18 3.48
N LYS A 61 2.86 -15.41 2.94
CA LYS A 61 1.99 -16.46 3.47
C LYS A 61 2.26 -16.69 4.96
N ARG A 62 1.26 -16.40 5.79
CA ARG A 62 1.32 -16.62 7.24
C ARG A 62 1.13 -18.11 7.56
N ASN A 63 1.80 -18.56 8.62
CA ASN A 63 1.55 -19.82 9.30
C ASN A 63 0.80 -19.56 10.61
N ILE A 64 0.20 -20.59 11.21
CA ILE A 64 -0.70 -20.45 12.36
C ILE A 64 -0.07 -19.72 13.56
N MET A 65 1.27 -19.77 13.68
CA MET A 65 2.03 -19.09 14.73
C MET A 65 2.26 -17.59 14.49
N ASN A 66 2.11 -17.09 13.26
CA ASN A 66 2.35 -15.69 12.89
C ASN A 66 1.11 -15.04 12.26
N LEU A 67 -0.09 -15.45 12.69
CA LEU A 67 -1.35 -14.96 12.11
C LEU A 67 -1.54 -13.45 12.36
N LEU A 68 -1.07 -12.95 13.50
CA LEU A 68 -1.33 -11.59 14.00
C LEU A 68 -0.37 -10.51 13.49
N VAL A 69 0.70 -10.89 12.79
CA VAL A 69 1.71 -9.93 12.31
C VAL A 69 1.97 -10.21 10.83
N ALA A 70 1.42 -9.37 9.96
CA ALA A 70 1.67 -9.47 8.54
C ALA A 70 3.11 -9.05 8.21
N THR A 71 3.71 -9.75 7.24
CA THR A 71 4.96 -9.35 6.61
C THR A 71 4.68 -9.04 5.15
N TYR A 72 4.99 -7.83 4.71
CA TYR A 72 4.81 -7.37 3.34
C TYR A 72 6.12 -7.55 2.57
N ILE A 73 6.07 -8.25 1.45
CA ILE A 73 7.19 -8.45 0.55
C ILE A 73 7.08 -7.44 -0.58
N ILE A 74 8.07 -6.56 -0.72
CA ILE A 74 8.20 -5.63 -1.84
C ILE A 74 9.25 -6.19 -2.78
N LYS A 75 8.90 -6.41 -4.04
CA LYS A 75 9.80 -6.96 -5.05
C LYS A 75 10.01 -5.99 -6.19
N THR A 76 11.28 -5.64 -6.42
CA THR A 76 11.75 -4.95 -7.62
C THR A 76 12.43 -5.94 -8.55
N GLU A 77 13.01 -5.47 -9.65
CA GLU A 77 13.82 -6.29 -10.55
C GLU A 77 15.12 -6.76 -9.87
N GLU A 78 15.70 -5.93 -9.01
CA GLU A 78 17.02 -6.17 -8.42
C GLU A 78 16.97 -6.67 -6.97
N LYS A 79 15.98 -6.21 -6.19
CA LYS A 79 15.95 -6.35 -4.73
C LYS A 79 14.59 -6.80 -4.23
N THR A 80 14.61 -7.40 -3.05
CA THR A 80 13.42 -7.72 -2.28
C THR A 80 13.55 -7.06 -0.91
N TYR A 81 12.53 -6.29 -0.53
CA TYR A 81 12.44 -5.62 0.76
C TYR A 81 11.30 -6.23 1.57
N PHE A 82 11.36 -6.02 2.89
CA PHE A 82 10.37 -6.53 3.83
C PHE A 82 9.92 -5.42 4.75
N LEU A 83 8.60 -5.21 4.79
CA LEU A 83 7.96 -4.42 5.83
C LEU A 83 7.14 -5.37 6.71
N LYS A 84 6.81 -4.95 7.92
CA LYS A 84 6.00 -5.74 8.84
C LYS A 84 5.07 -4.85 9.63
N ASP A 85 3.98 -5.44 10.08
CA ASP A 85 3.14 -4.82 11.10
C ASP A 85 3.97 -4.47 12.34
N LYS A 86 3.73 -3.28 12.88
CA LYS A 86 4.34 -2.84 14.13
C LYS A 86 3.61 -3.53 15.30
N PRO A 87 4.27 -4.41 16.07
CA PRO A 87 3.62 -5.12 17.16
C PRO A 87 2.97 -4.16 18.17
N GLY A 88 1.78 -4.52 18.65
CA GLY A 88 0.98 -3.70 19.57
C GLY A 88 0.10 -2.67 18.87
N ASN A 89 0.68 -1.84 17.99
CA ASN A 89 -0.05 -0.79 17.27
C ASN A 89 -1.00 -1.37 16.22
N SER A 90 -0.54 -2.37 15.46
CA SER A 90 -1.30 -2.95 14.34
C SER A 90 -2.57 -3.71 14.74
N LEU A 91 -2.77 -3.98 16.03
CA LEU A 91 -4.02 -4.59 16.51
C LEU A 91 -5.19 -3.61 16.51
N LEU A 92 -4.93 -2.30 16.59
CA LEU A 92 -5.96 -1.27 16.74
C LEU A 92 -6.12 -0.39 15.49
N TYR A 93 -5.04 -0.20 14.74
CA TYR A 93 -5.02 0.60 13.51
C TYR A 93 -3.87 0.16 12.62
N PHE A 94 -3.95 0.44 11.32
CA PHE A 94 -2.90 0.03 10.39
C PHE A 94 -1.57 0.72 10.70
N CYS A 95 -0.51 -0.06 10.96
CA CYS A 95 0.82 0.48 11.21
C CYS A 95 1.90 -0.49 10.73
N VAL A 96 2.67 -0.07 9.73
CA VAL A 96 3.68 -0.88 9.07
C VAL A 96 5.03 -0.18 9.15
N VAL A 97 6.07 -0.94 9.46
CA VAL A 97 7.44 -0.44 9.58
C VAL A 97 8.43 -1.33 8.84
N GLY A 98 9.54 -0.74 8.41
CA GLY A 98 10.67 -1.49 7.86
C GLY A 98 11.79 -0.57 7.39
N ASN A 99 12.63 -1.08 6.51
CA ASN A 99 13.75 -0.34 5.95
C ASN A 99 13.81 -0.52 4.43
N ILE A 100 14.01 0.58 3.71
CA ILE A 100 14.22 0.60 2.27
C ILE A 100 15.52 1.35 1.99
N ASP A 101 16.52 0.64 1.46
CA ASP A 101 17.84 1.18 1.10
C ASP A 101 18.52 2.00 2.22
N GLY A 102 18.39 1.54 3.46
CA GLY A 102 19.01 2.17 4.64
C GLY A 102 18.10 3.18 5.35
N GLN A 103 16.98 3.59 4.75
CA GLN A 103 16.06 4.55 5.36
C GLN A 103 14.93 3.85 6.12
N GLU A 104 14.60 4.35 7.32
CA GLU A 104 13.45 3.86 8.06
C GLU A 104 12.18 4.31 7.36
N ILE A 105 11.29 3.37 7.04
CA ILE A 105 9.96 3.66 6.52
C ILE A 105 8.91 3.28 7.55
N ARG A 106 7.95 4.19 7.75
CA ARG A 106 6.76 3.97 8.57
C ARG A 106 5.53 4.39 7.79
N ILE A 107 4.53 3.52 7.75
CA ILE A 107 3.26 3.77 7.10
C ILE A 107 2.15 3.49 8.10
N GLU A 108 1.34 4.49 8.44
CA GLU A 108 0.35 4.35 9.49
C GLU A 108 -0.96 5.07 9.20
N GLU A 109 -2.05 4.49 9.64
CA GLU A 109 -3.35 5.14 9.69
C GLU A 109 -3.35 6.17 10.83
N ASN A 110 -3.81 7.38 10.54
CA ASN A 110 -3.98 8.45 11.53
C ASN A 110 -5.44 8.51 12.04
N TRP A 111 -5.70 9.43 12.96
CA TRP A 111 -7.02 9.60 13.58
C TRP A 111 -8.16 9.96 12.62
N ASN A 112 -7.84 10.46 11.43
CA ASN A 112 -8.81 10.78 10.38
C ASN A 112 -8.98 9.62 9.38
N SER A 113 -8.42 8.44 9.68
CA SER A 113 -8.36 7.28 8.78
C SER A 113 -7.58 7.52 7.48
N ASP A 114 -6.82 8.62 7.40
CA ASP A 114 -5.85 8.85 6.32
C ASP A 114 -4.59 8.02 6.60
N ILE A 115 -3.88 7.59 5.55
CA ILE A 115 -2.60 6.86 5.69
C ILE A 115 -1.45 7.83 5.50
N GLU A 116 -0.56 7.93 6.48
CA GLU A 116 0.67 8.72 6.43
C GLU A 116 1.86 7.82 6.07
N VAL A 117 2.70 8.27 5.14
CA VAL A 117 3.98 7.63 4.80
C VAL A 117 5.10 8.53 5.27
N LYS A 118 5.98 7.99 6.13
CA LYS A 118 7.11 8.68 6.73
C LYS A 118 8.41 7.97 6.40
N ILE A 119 9.44 8.74 6.06
CA ILE A 119 10.82 8.30 5.88
C ILE A 119 11.69 9.02 6.90
N ASP A 120 12.43 8.28 7.71
CA ASP A 120 13.29 8.82 8.77
C ASP A 120 12.52 9.85 9.65
N HIS A 121 11.28 9.48 10.00
CA HIS A 121 10.29 10.29 10.75
C HIS A 121 9.74 11.55 10.05
N ILE A 122 10.15 11.83 8.82
CA ILE A 122 9.62 12.94 8.01
C ILE A 122 8.48 12.41 7.13
N GLN A 123 7.31 13.04 7.22
CA GLN A 123 6.18 12.68 6.36
C GLN A 123 6.46 13.10 4.92
N ILE A 124 6.36 12.14 4.00
CA ILE A 124 6.61 12.34 2.56
C ILE A 124 5.34 12.19 1.72
N ALA A 125 4.31 11.54 2.26
CA ALA A 125 3.03 11.39 1.58
C ALA A 125 1.86 11.16 2.53
N THR A 126 0.67 11.46 2.03
CA THR A 126 -0.62 11.15 2.65
C THR A 126 -1.54 10.52 1.62
N ILE A 127 -2.20 9.43 1.98
CA ILE A 127 -3.22 8.76 1.17
C ILE A 127 -4.57 9.03 1.83
N LYS A 128 -5.47 9.63 1.07
CA LYS A 128 -6.84 9.93 1.48
C LYS A 128 -7.81 9.10 0.68
N THR A 129 -8.80 8.52 1.36
CA THR A 129 -9.73 7.59 0.74
C THR A 129 -11.14 8.10 0.92
N ASP A 130 -11.85 8.29 -0.18
CA ASP A 130 -13.28 8.57 -0.16
C ASP A 130 -14.04 7.27 -0.42
N GLU A 131 -14.67 6.75 0.63
CA GLU A 131 -15.41 5.49 0.57
C GLU A 131 -16.67 5.57 -0.30
N PHE A 132 -17.28 6.75 -0.42
CA PHE A 132 -18.48 6.94 -1.23
C PHE A 132 -18.16 6.96 -2.72
N THR A 133 -17.08 7.63 -3.11
CA THR A 133 -16.68 7.78 -4.51
C THR A 133 -15.68 6.71 -4.97
N TYR A 134 -15.18 5.88 -4.05
CA TYR A 134 -14.06 4.96 -4.26
C TYR A 134 -12.79 5.64 -4.79
N LYS A 135 -12.72 6.96 -4.64
CA LYS A 135 -11.59 7.75 -5.11
C LYS A 135 -10.52 7.74 -4.05
N THR A 136 -9.32 7.36 -4.45
CA THR A 136 -8.13 7.51 -3.62
C THR A 136 -7.32 8.69 -4.13
N THR A 137 -6.93 9.58 -3.22
CA THR A 137 -6.07 10.73 -3.49
C THR A 137 -4.76 10.54 -2.76
N ILE A 138 -3.64 10.71 -3.45
CA ILE A 138 -2.30 10.66 -2.87
C ILE A 138 -1.68 12.03 -2.97
N LEU A 139 -1.25 12.55 -1.85
CA LEU A 139 -0.48 13.78 -1.76
C LEU A 139 0.97 13.40 -1.47
N THR A 140 1.92 13.83 -2.29
CA THR A 140 3.34 13.52 -2.09
C THR A 140 4.19 14.78 -2.09
N GLU A 141 5.31 14.72 -1.40
CA GLU A 141 6.36 15.74 -1.51
C GLU A 141 6.89 15.85 -2.95
N ASP A 142 7.34 17.06 -3.32
CA ASP A 142 7.76 17.33 -4.71
C ASP A 142 9.03 16.57 -5.11
N SER A 143 9.84 16.20 -4.11
CA SER A 143 11.06 15.40 -4.25
C SER A 143 10.80 13.93 -4.61
N ILE A 144 9.56 13.45 -4.48
CA ILE A 144 9.20 12.06 -4.81
C ILE A 144 8.83 11.97 -6.29
N PHE A 145 9.58 11.17 -7.05
CA PHE A 145 9.36 10.96 -8.49
C PHE A 145 8.46 9.75 -8.75
N GLU A 146 7.64 9.78 -9.81
CA GLU A 146 6.70 8.68 -10.11
C GLU A 146 7.40 7.35 -10.46
N SER A 147 8.65 7.44 -10.90
CA SER A 147 9.51 6.30 -11.21
C SER A 147 10.16 5.66 -9.98
N SER A 148 10.05 6.30 -8.80
CA SER A 148 10.76 5.88 -7.60
C SER A 148 10.09 4.71 -6.87
N LEU A 149 10.90 3.95 -6.12
CA LEU A 149 10.42 2.87 -5.26
C LEU A 149 9.44 3.39 -4.20
N LEU A 150 9.74 4.53 -3.58
CA LEU A 150 8.91 5.12 -2.54
C LEU A 150 7.53 5.50 -3.06
N PHE A 151 7.44 6.05 -4.27
CA PHE A 151 6.16 6.37 -4.90
C PHE A 151 5.30 5.12 -5.11
N ALA A 152 5.90 4.07 -5.70
CA ALA A 152 5.21 2.82 -5.92
C ALA A 152 4.77 2.13 -4.62
N VAL A 153 5.64 2.12 -3.60
CA VAL A 153 5.30 1.56 -2.27
C VAL A 153 4.15 2.34 -1.63
N THR A 154 4.18 3.67 -1.73
CA THR A 154 3.09 4.54 -1.25
C THR A 154 1.77 4.16 -1.89
N ILE A 155 1.70 4.11 -3.22
CA ILE A 155 0.50 3.71 -3.96
C ILE A 155 0.02 2.31 -3.54
N LEU A 156 0.93 1.34 -3.51
CA LEU A 156 0.56 -0.05 -3.31
C LEU A 156 0.22 -0.35 -1.84
N MET A 157 0.66 0.46 -0.88
CA MET A 157 0.33 0.24 0.53
C MET A 157 -1.14 0.54 0.83
N TYR A 158 -1.81 1.38 0.03
CA TYR A 158 -3.28 1.51 0.09
C TYR A 158 -3.99 0.15 -0.04
N PHE A 159 -3.49 -0.72 -0.91
CA PHE A 159 -4.05 -2.05 -1.11
C PHE A 159 -3.81 -2.93 0.14
N MET A 160 -2.62 -2.86 0.72
CA MET A 160 -2.33 -3.61 1.95
C MET A 160 -3.21 -3.14 3.13
N TYR A 161 -3.42 -1.83 3.25
CA TYR A 161 -4.34 -1.23 4.20
C TYR A 161 -5.77 -1.75 4.02
N LYS A 162 -6.25 -1.85 2.78
CA LYS A 162 -7.59 -2.40 2.51
C LYS A 162 -7.73 -3.87 2.91
N ILE A 163 -6.70 -4.69 2.66
CA ILE A 163 -6.70 -6.08 3.10
C ILE A 163 -6.76 -6.12 4.63
N TYR A 164 -5.95 -5.30 5.30
CA TYR A 164 -5.96 -5.17 6.75
C TYR A 164 -7.34 -4.79 7.28
N LYS A 165 -7.99 -3.74 6.75
CA LYS A 165 -9.33 -3.32 7.20
C LYS A 165 -10.37 -4.44 7.07
N ASN A 166 -10.40 -5.12 5.93
CA ASN A 166 -11.31 -6.26 5.72
C ASN A 166 -11.02 -7.42 6.71
N GLU A 167 -9.75 -7.69 7.03
CA GLU A 167 -9.37 -8.71 8.00
C GLU A 167 -9.76 -8.32 9.43
N SER A 168 -9.55 -7.06 9.82
CA SER A 168 -9.91 -6.54 11.14
C SER A 168 -11.42 -6.55 11.37
N GLU A 169 -12.23 -6.10 10.40
CA GLU A 169 -13.70 -6.15 10.46
C GLU A 169 -14.21 -7.59 10.66
N PHE A 170 -13.60 -8.56 9.98
CA PHE A 170 -13.95 -9.97 10.14
C PHE A 170 -13.60 -10.52 11.53
N ILE A 171 -12.45 -10.11 12.10
CA ILE A 171 -12.04 -10.53 13.44
C ILE A 171 -12.93 -9.90 14.51
N GLU A 172 -13.26 -8.62 14.40
CA GLU A 172 -14.17 -7.93 15.32
C GLU A 172 -15.54 -8.60 15.33
N GLY A 173 -16.08 -8.95 14.16
CA GLY A 173 -17.35 -9.68 14.06
C GLY A 173 -17.32 -11.08 14.70
N ILE A 174 -16.16 -11.72 14.88
CA ILE A 174 -16.06 -13.01 15.58
C ILE A 174 -15.90 -12.83 17.09
N LEU A 175 -15.21 -11.77 17.54
CA LEU A 175 -14.90 -11.56 18.95
C LEU A 175 -16.04 -10.91 19.74
N PHE A 176 -16.93 -10.18 19.06
CA PHE A 176 -17.99 -9.40 19.69
C PHE A 176 -19.43 -9.85 19.33
N ASP A 177 -19.58 -10.92 18.54
CA ASP A 177 -20.83 -11.70 18.39
C ASP A 177 -20.84 -12.93 19.33
#